data_AF-A0A2N1QAG4-F1
#
_entry.id   AF-A0A2N1QAG4-F1
#
_cell.length_a   1.000
_cell.length_b   1.000
_cell.length_c   1.000
_cell.angle_alpha   90.00
_cell.angle_beta   90.00
_cell.angle_gamma   90.00
#
_symmetry.space_group_name_H-M   'P 1'
#
loop_
_entity.id
_entity.type
_entity.pdbx_description
1 polymer ?
#
loop_
_entity_poly.entity_id
_entity_poly.type
_entity_poly.pdbx_seq_one_letter_code
_entity_poly.pdbx_strand_id
1 'polypeptide(L)'
;MNKRVYNKALGKLVRTLGFILILVSSTFLSAKLILGYQDLPLIGNVLPYANMINDFAAPYPIIDEYALLGLVAGLIMLLWAIRRGLVLRVVLTVVLVFVLIEGTIAATSPLFPITLASPTWVATVLGLVSPLIDMLNNISPYIIPGLAVGVPFLLWVLFAYKKPGRFSIFMLRLGSITLFLAVAMFAGKQFVASLNDVEIFNTINIVLYLLTYLLFVVGSAFGVLGFARK
;
A
#
# COMPACT_ATOMS: atom_id res chain seq x y z
N MET A 1 17.36 1.47 -31.68
CA MET A 1 16.67 0.18 -31.50
C MET A 1 16.00 0.16 -30.13
N ASN A 2 14.69 0.42 -30.08
CA ASN A 2 13.91 0.45 -28.84
C ASN A 2 13.85 -0.99 -28.29
N LYS A 3 14.83 -1.36 -27.45
CA LYS A 3 14.73 -2.58 -26.63
C LYS A 3 13.32 -2.52 -26.04
N ARG A 4 12.46 -3.52 -26.22
CA ARG A 4 11.23 -3.68 -25.44
C ARG A 4 11.62 -4.52 -24.21
N VAL A 5 11.08 -4.29 -23.00
CA VAL A 5 11.16 -5.37 -21.99
C VAL A 5 10.45 -6.50 -22.70
N TYR A 6 11.17 -7.57 -22.97
CA TYR A 6 10.62 -8.74 -23.62
C TYR A 6 9.55 -9.27 -22.69
N ASN A 7 8.30 -8.89 -22.95
CA ASN A 7 7.16 -9.27 -22.14
C ASN A 7 6.76 -10.69 -22.57
N LYS A 8 7.64 -11.66 -22.30
CA LYS A 8 7.37 -13.10 -22.43
C LYS A 8 6.18 -13.45 -21.53
N ALA A 9 5.59 -14.63 -21.73
CA ALA A 9 4.44 -15.12 -20.94
C ALA A 9 4.62 -14.87 -19.43
N LEU A 10 5.83 -15.11 -18.90
CA LEU A 10 6.19 -14.88 -17.50
C LEU A 10 6.00 -13.43 -17.04
N GLY A 11 6.40 -12.43 -17.83
CA GLY A 11 6.22 -11.01 -17.48
C GLY A 11 4.74 -10.58 -17.47
N LYS A 12 3.91 -11.21 -18.31
CA LYS A 12 2.45 -11.01 -18.27
C LYS A 12 1.85 -11.67 -17.03
N LEU A 13 2.26 -12.89 -16.69
CA LEU A 13 1.81 -13.61 -15.49
C LEU A 13 2.15 -12.83 -14.21
N VAL A 14 3.42 -12.44 -14.03
CA VAL A 14 3.85 -11.66 -12.85
C VAL A 14 3.06 -10.35 -12.74
N ARG A 15 2.77 -9.69 -13.87
CA ARG A 15 1.95 -8.47 -13.86
C ARG A 15 0.52 -8.75 -13.43
N THR A 16 -0.12 -9.78 -13.98
CA THR A 16 -1.51 -10.12 -13.67
C THR A 16 -1.65 -10.57 -12.22
N LEU A 17 -0.73 -11.43 -11.74
CA LEU A 17 -0.65 -11.82 -10.34
C LEU A 17 -0.47 -10.59 -9.44
N GLY A 18 0.41 -9.66 -9.81
CA GLY A 18 0.59 -8.41 -9.07
C GLY A 18 -0.72 -7.60 -8.95
N PHE A 19 -1.50 -7.49 -10.04
CA PHE A 19 -2.81 -6.85 -9.98
C PHE A 19 -3.83 -7.62 -9.13
N ILE A 20 -3.86 -8.96 -9.20
CA ILE A 20 -4.77 -9.77 -8.37
C ILE A 20 -4.45 -9.57 -6.89
N LEU A 21 -3.17 -9.62 -6.52
CA LEU A 21 -2.73 -9.41 -5.14
C LEU A 21 -3.12 -8.01 -4.64
N ILE A 22 -2.85 -6.95 -5.41
CA ILE A 22 -3.26 -5.60 -5.02
C ILE A 22 -4.78 -5.49 -4.92
N LEU A 23 -5.53 -6.12 -5.82
CA LEU A 23 -7.00 -6.10 -5.80
C LEU A 23 -7.56 -6.71 -4.51
N VAL A 24 -7.18 -7.96 -4.22
CA VAL A 24 -7.66 -8.68 -3.04
C VAL A 24 -7.23 -7.97 -1.76
N SER A 25 -5.94 -7.64 -1.65
CA SER A 25 -5.40 -6.95 -0.47
C SER A 25 -6.03 -5.58 -0.26
N SER A 26 -6.14 -4.74 -1.29
CA SER A 26 -6.72 -3.39 -1.14
C SER A 26 -8.21 -3.45 -0.79
N THR A 27 -8.94 -4.43 -1.31
CA THR A 27 -10.36 -4.64 -0.98
C THR A 27 -10.50 -4.96 0.51
N PHE A 28 -9.71 -5.92 1.00
CA PHE A 28 -9.75 -6.31 2.40
C PHE A 28 -9.26 -5.20 3.35
N LEU A 29 -8.16 -4.52 3.02
CA LEU A 29 -7.63 -3.39 3.79
C LEU A 29 -8.64 -2.23 3.85
N SER A 30 -9.35 -1.96 2.76
CA SER A 30 -10.41 -0.94 2.76
C SER A 30 -11.55 -1.30 3.72
N ALA A 31 -11.95 -2.58 3.77
CA ALA A 31 -12.98 -3.06 4.68
C ALA A 31 -12.53 -2.98 6.15
N LYS A 32 -11.31 -3.45 6.47
CA LYS A 32 -10.74 -3.34 7.82
C LYS A 32 -10.58 -1.90 8.27
N LEU A 33 -10.22 -0.98 7.37
CA LEU A 33 -10.12 0.44 7.68
C LEU A 33 -11.49 1.09 7.95
N ILE A 34 -12.54 0.69 7.24
CA ILE A 34 -13.91 1.12 7.57
C ILE A 34 -14.33 0.59 8.95
N LEU A 35 -14.09 -0.68 9.23
CA LEU A 35 -14.46 -1.32 10.50
C LEU A 35 -13.69 -0.74 11.70
N GLY A 36 -12.41 -0.44 11.53
CA GLY A 36 -11.56 0.12 12.59
C GLY A 36 -11.89 1.59 12.93
N TYR A 37 -12.57 2.31 12.04
CA TYR A 37 -12.89 3.73 12.19
C TYR A 37 -14.37 4.05 11.96
N GLN A 38 -15.25 3.11 12.31
CA GLN A 38 -16.70 3.20 12.08
C GLN A 38 -17.38 4.41 12.75
N ASP A 39 -16.78 4.94 13.82
CA ASP A 39 -17.31 6.08 14.57
C ASP A 39 -17.06 7.42 13.87
N LEU A 40 -16.20 7.46 12.83
CA LEU A 40 -15.91 8.69 12.11
C LEU A 40 -17.06 9.08 11.15
N PRO A 41 -17.32 10.39 10.98
CA PRO A 41 -18.31 10.87 10.03
C PRO A 41 -18.03 10.36 8.60
N LEU A 42 -19.09 10.11 7.83
CA LEU A 42 -19.07 9.56 6.45
C LEU A 42 -18.67 8.09 6.32
N ILE A 43 -17.96 7.49 7.27
CA ILE A 43 -17.53 6.08 7.23
C ILE A 43 -18.69 5.12 7.52
N GLY A 44 -19.58 5.48 8.46
CA GLY A 44 -20.74 4.65 8.81
C GLY A 44 -21.66 4.31 7.62
N ASN A 45 -21.73 5.15 6.60
CA ASN A 45 -22.56 4.91 5.40
C ASN A 45 -22.07 3.73 4.53
N VAL A 46 -20.78 3.38 4.62
CA VAL A 46 -20.18 2.27 3.86
C VAL A 46 -19.96 1.01 4.70
N LEU A 47 -20.37 1.04 5.97
CA LEU A 47 -20.24 -0.07 6.92
C LEU A 47 -20.89 -1.38 6.42
N PRO A 48 -22.08 -1.39 5.79
CA PRO A 48 -22.68 -2.63 5.30
C PRO A 48 -21.80 -3.35 4.27
N TYR A 49 -21.10 -2.60 3.41
CA TYR A 49 -20.19 -3.17 2.42
C TYR A 49 -18.92 -3.74 3.06
N ALA A 50 -18.40 -3.06 4.09
CA ALA A 50 -17.24 -3.55 4.84
C ALA A 50 -17.56 -4.84 5.61
N ASN A 51 -18.74 -4.91 6.23
CA ASN A 51 -19.22 -6.13 6.90
C ASN A 51 -19.33 -7.29 5.91
N MET A 52 -19.93 -7.09 4.74
CA MET A 52 -20.04 -8.12 3.72
C MET A 52 -18.67 -8.68 3.28
N ILE A 53 -17.66 -7.82 3.12
CA ILE A 53 -16.30 -8.24 2.76
C ILE A 53 -15.65 -9.00 3.94
N ASN A 54 -15.82 -8.51 5.17
CA ASN A 54 -15.26 -9.16 6.35
C ASN A 54 -15.89 -10.52 6.62
N ASP A 55 -17.21 -10.65 6.45
CA ASP A 55 -17.93 -11.91 6.62
C ASP A 55 -17.55 -12.94 5.56
N PHE A 56 -17.30 -12.50 4.32
CA PHE A 56 -16.76 -13.36 3.28
C PHE A 56 -15.33 -13.83 3.58
N ALA A 57 -14.51 -12.96 4.19
CA ALA A 57 -13.11 -13.26 4.50
C ALA A 57 -12.93 -14.02 5.83
N ALA A 58 -13.88 -13.93 6.76
CA ALA A 58 -13.80 -14.54 8.10
C ALA A 58 -13.51 -16.06 8.10
N PRO A 59 -14.05 -16.88 7.17
CA PRO A 59 -13.71 -18.31 7.06
C PRO A 59 -12.27 -18.58 6.61
N TYR A 60 -11.54 -17.56 6.13
CA TYR A 60 -10.22 -17.68 5.52
C TYR A 60 -9.19 -16.81 6.27
N PRO A 61 -8.64 -17.29 7.41
CA PRO A 61 -7.68 -16.53 8.23
C PRO A 61 -6.44 -16.04 7.45
N ILE A 62 -6.07 -16.80 6.41
CA ILE A 62 -4.97 -16.46 5.50
C ILE A 62 -5.18 -15.09 4.83
N ILE A 63 -6.42 -14.68 4.56
CA ILE A 63 -6.68 -13.36 3.95
C ILE A 63 -6.29 -12.25 4.92
N ASP A 64 -6.61 -12.39 6.20
CA ASP A 64 -6.30 -11.38 7.22
C ASP A 64 -4.79 -11.27 7.47
N GLU A 65 -4.13 -12.42 7.67
CA GLU A 65 -2.68 -12.47 7.95
C GLU A 65 -1.83 -12.00 6.75
N TYR A 66 -2.23 -12.33 5.52
CA TYR A 66 -1.43 -12.05 4.33
C TYR A 66 -1.90 -10.82 3.54
N ALA A 67 -2.92 -10.09 3.99
CA ALA A 67 -3.42 -8.91 3.28
C ALA A 67 -2.32 -7.90 3.00
N LEU A 68 -1.55 -7.53 4.02
CA LEU A 68 -0.47 -6.56 3.91
C LEU A 68 0.68 -7.07 3.03
N LEU A 69 1.11 -8.31 3.26
CA LEU A 69 2.14 -8.96 2.45
C LEU A 69 1.73 -9.04 0.98
N GLY A 70 0.46 -9.37 0.71
CA GLY A 70 -0.12 -9.42 -0.62
C GLY A 70 -0.07 -8.06 -1.31
N LEU A 71 -0.39 -6.97 -0.60
CA LEU A 71 -0.31 -5.62 -1.17
C LEU A 71 1.13 -5.28 -1.59
N VAL A 72 2.08 -5.47 -0.67
CA VAL A 72 3.49 -5.14 -0.90
C VAL A 72 4.10 -6.03 -1.98
N ALA A 73 3.87 -7.34 -1.92
CA ALA A 73 4.31 -8.29 -2.94
C ALA A 73 3.69 -7.95 -4.31
N GLY A 74 2.41 -7.59 -4.35
CA GLY A 74 1.72 -7.18 -5.56
C GLY A 74 2.32 -5.91 -6.19
N LEU A 75 2.64 -4.90 -5.37
CA LEU A 75 3.33 -3.69 -5.80
C LEU A 75 4.75 -3.98 -6.32
N ILE A 76 5.50 -4.87 -5.66
CA ILE A 76 6.82 -5.32 -6.12
C ILE A 76 6.69 -6.07 -7.46
N MET A 77 5.75 -7.00 -7.59
CA MET A 77 5.51 -7.71 -8.85
C MET A 77 5.19 -6.74 -10.00
N LEU A 78 4.34 -5.74 -9.75
CA LEU A 78 4.06 -4.69 -10.73
C LEU A 78 5.30 -3.86 -11.06
N LEU A 79 6.08 -3.44 -10.06
CA LEU A 79 7.33 -2.70 -10.24
C LEU A 79 8.29 -3.43 -11.18
N TRP A 80 8.51 -4.72 -10.91
CA TRP A 80 9.41 -5.57 -11.68
C TRP A 80 8.85 -5.91 -13.07
N ALA A 81 7.53 -6.02 -13.22
CA ALA A 81 6.90 -6.27 -14.52
C ALA A 81 6.81 -5.02 -15.41
N ILE A 82 6.74 -3.81 -14.83
CA ILE A 82 6.44 -2.57 -15.54
C ILE A 82 7.70 -1.78 -15.91
N ARG A 83 8.62 -1.56 -14.95
CA ARG A 83 9.76 -0.65 -15.14
C ARG A 83 10.93 -1.36 -15.78
N ARG A 84 11.99 -0.66 -16.21
CA ARG A 84 13.22 -1.28 -16.72
C ARG A 84 14.48 -0.92 -15.98
N GLY A 85 14.55 0.32 -15.49
CA GLY A 85 15.70 0.80 -14.75
C GLY A 85 15.88 -0.03 -13.50
N LEU A 86 17.04 -0.68 -13.39
CA LEU A 86 17.37 -1.59 -12.29
C LEU A 86 17.45 -0.83 -10.96
N VAL A 87 18.09 0.35 -10.95
CA VAL A 87 18.28 1.17 -9.75
C VAL A 87 16.96 1.44 -9.04
N LEU A 88 15.96 2.04 -9.70
CA LEU A 88 14.70 2.33 -9.02
C LEU A 88 13.93 1.07 -8.62
N ARG A 89 14.06 -0.04 -9.37
CA ARG A 89 13.42 -1.30 -8.97
C ARG A 89 13.98 -1.79 -7.64
N VAL A 90 15.30 -1.80 -7.51
CA VAL A 90 15.97 -2.23 -6.29
C VAL A 90 15.62 -1.27 -5.15
N VAL A 91 15.75 0.04 -5.36
CA VAL A 91 15.44 1.06 -4.33
C VAL A 91 13.99 0.95 -3.85
N LEU A 92 12.99 0.90 -4.76
CA LEU A 92 11.59 0.74 -4.37
C LEU A 92 11.31 -0.59 -3.68
N THR A 93 11.95 -1.68 -4.11
CA THR A 93 11.77 -2.99 -3.47
C THR A 93 12.29 -2.93 -2.03
N VAL A 94 13.50 -2.40 -1.83
CA VAL A 94 14.10 -2.25 -0.49
C VAL A 94 13.23 -1.35 0.38
N VAL A 95 12.78 -0.21 -0.13
CA VAL A 95 11.94 0.73 0.63
C VAL A 95 10.57 0.14 0.97
N LEU A 96 9.92 -0.56 0.04
CA LEU A 96 8.63 -1.23 0.30
C LEU A 96 8.76 -2.36 1.33
N VAL A 97 9.84 -3.14 1.24
CA VAL A 97 10.13 -4.21 2.22
C VAL A 97 10.46 -3.59 3.58
N PHE A 98 11.21 -2.49 3.62
CA PHE A 98 11.51 -1.79 4.86
C PHE A 98 10.23 -1.30 5.57
N VAL A 99 9.32 -0.66 4.84
CA VAL A 99 8.07 -0.16 5.46
C VAL A 99 7.14 -1.31 5.88
N LEU A 100 7.11 -2.41 5.12
CA LEU A 100 6.42 -3.63 5.54
C LEU A 100 6.96 -4.11 6.89
N ILE A 101 8.28 -4.18 7.01
CA ILE A 101 8.97 -4.65 8.21
C ILE A 101 8.70 -3.71 9.40
N GLU A 102 8.90 -2.41 9.22
CA GLU A 102 8.65 -1.38 10.24
C GLU A 102 7.19 -1.43 10.71
N GLY A 103 6.24 -1.47 9.78
CA GLY A 103 4.84 -1.49 10.10
C GLY A 103 4.36 -2.77 10.79
N THR A 104 5.06 -3.88 10.58
CA THR A 104 4.76 -5.13 11.29
C THR A 104 5.33 -5.08 12.72
N ILE A 105 6.46 -4.41 12.95
CA ILE A 105 7.05 -4.21 14.29
C ILE A 105 6.21 -3.23 15.11
N ALA A 106 5.85 -2.09 14.52
CA ALA A 106 5.11 -1.02 15.19
C ALA A 106 3.60 -1.30 15.31
N ALA A 107 3.12 -2.44 14.82
CA ALA A 107 1.71 -2.85 14.67
C ALA A 107 0.83 -1.91 13.82
N THR A 108 1.29 -0.69 13.54
CA THR A 108 0.69 0.31 12.65
C THR A 108 1.79 0.93 11.81
N SER A 109 1.48 1.32 10.58
CA SER A 109 2.46 1.97 9.71
C SER A 109 1.86 3.21 9.06
N PRO A 110 2.69 4.18 8.69
CA PRO A 110 2.24 5.26 7.82
C PRO A 110 1.61 4.80 6.52
N LEU A 111 1.88 3.59 6.00
CA LEU A 111 1.19 3.10 4.79
C LEU A 111 -0.17 2.46 5.08
N PHE A 112 -0.40 2.01 6.31
CA PHE A 112 -1.59 1.30 6.75
C PHE A 112 -1.90 1.68 8.20
N PRO A 113 -2.83 2.62 8.43
CA PRO A 113 -3.15 3.11 9.78
C PRO A 113 -4.10 2.15 10.53
N ILE A 114 -3.92 0.84 10.34
CA ILE A 114 -4.72 -0.22 10.94
C ILE A 114 -3.81 -1.33 11.44
N THR A 115 -4.17 -1.91 12.59
CA THR A 115 -3.52 -3.09 13.12
C THR A 115 -3.98 -4.31 12.34
N LEU A 116 -3.03 -5.04 11.75
CA LEU A 116 -3.29 -6.25 10.99
C LEU A 116 -2.58 -7.42 11.64
N ALA A 117 -3.18 -8.60 11.57
CA ALA A 117 -2.48 -9.82 11.90
C ALA A 117 -1.32 -10.03 10.92
N SER A 118 -0.22 -10.58 11.41
CA SER A 118 0.91 -10.99 10.59
C SER A 118 1.21 -12.47 10.85
N PRO A 119 1.61 -13.24 9.83
CA PRO A 119 2.01 -14.63 10.03
C PRO A 119 3.15 -14.74 11.02
N THR A 120 3.15 -15.79 11.85
CA THR A 120 4.16 -15.99 12.90
C THR A 120 5.59 -16.05 12.37
N TRP A 121 5.79 -16.56 11.15
CA TRP A 121 7.12 -16.60 10.53
C TRP A 121 7.68 -15.20 10.23
N VAL A 122 6.81 -14.20 10.02
CA VAL A 122 7.25 -12.82 9.81
C VAL A 122 7.93 -12.32 11.07
N ALA A 123 7.39 -12.59 12.25
CA ALA A 123 8.03 -12.24 13.52
C ALA A 123 9.44 -12.83 13.66
N THR A 124 9.67 -14.06 13.19
CA THR A 124 11.00 -14.68 13.18
C THR A 124 11.98 -13.94 12.26
N VAL A 125 11.55 -13.54 11.06
CA VAL A 125 12.37 -12.76 10.13
C VAL A 125 12.63 -11.35 10.68
N LEU A 126 11.61 -10.73 11.29
CA LEU A 126 11.74 -9.43 11.94
C LEU A 126 12.73 -9.47 13.10
N GLY A 127 12.75 -10.54 13.89
CA GLY A 127 13.72 -10.71 14.98
C GLY A 127 15.18 -10.64 14.49
N LEU A 128 15.46 -11.06 13.25
CA LEU A 128 16.80 -10.97 12.66
C LEU A 128 17.16 -9.56 12.17
N VAL A 129 16.15 -8.75 11.80
CA VAL A 129 16.34 -7.43 11.16
C VAL A 129 16.09 -6.27 12.13
N SER A 130 15.31 -6.47 13.20
CA SER A 130 14.96 -5.45 14.19
C SER A 130 16.18 -4.69 14.72
N PRO A 131 17.30 -5.35 15.10
CA PRO A 131 18.46 -4.63 15.61
C PRO A 131 19.04 -3.62 14.61
N LEU A 132 18.98 -3.93 13.30
CA LEU A 132 19.45 -3.02 12.25
C LEU A 132 18.54 -1.80 12.10
N ILE A 133 17.23 -1.99 12.29
CA ILE A 133 16.24 -0.91 12.24
C ILE A 133 16.37 -0.02 13.45
N ASP A 134 16.57 -0.60 14.62
CA ASP A 134 16.79 0.15 15.86
C ASP A 134 18.08 0.99 15.75
N MET A 135 19.15 0.43 15.18
CA MET A 135 20.37 1.19 14.86
C MET A 135 20.09 2.36 13.90
N LEU A 136 19.30 2.15 12.85
CA LEU A 136 18.90 3.21 11.91
C LEU A 136 18.10 4.31 12.61
N ASN A 137 17.09 3.94 13.40
CA ASN A 137 16.25 4.90 14.13
C ASN A 137 17.06 5.72 15.14
N ASN A 138 18.07 5.11 15.75
CA ASN A 138 18.98 5.79 16.66
C ASN A 138 19.92 6.80 15.97
N ILE A 139 20.17 6.66 14.65
CA ILE A 139 20.96 7.64 13.88
C ILE A 139 20.14 8.92 13.66
N SER A 140 18.85 8.80 13.34
CA SER A 140 17.97 9.95 13.19
C SER A 140 16.49 9.58 13.31
N PRO A 141 15.71 10.33 14.10
CA PRO A 141 14.27 10.10 14.24
C PRO A 141 13.49 10.39 12.95
N TYR A 142 14.10 11.06 11.96
CA TYR A 142 13.45 11.46 10.72
C TYR A 142 13.53 10.42 9.60
N ILE A 143 14.21 9.30 9.80
CA ILE A 143 14.37 8.27 8.76
C ILE A 143 13.04 7.59 8.43
N ILE A 144 12.30 7.11 9.44
CA ILE A 144 11.00 6.46 9.21
C ILE A 144 9.99 7.41 8.55
N PRO A 145 9.77 8.65 9.05
CA PRO A 145 8.82 9.56 8.43
C PRO A 145 9.23 9.97 7.02
N GLY A 146 10.53 10.15 6.79
CA GLY A 146 11.08 10.44 5.46
C GLY A 146 10.86 9.29 4.47
N LEU A 147 11.11 8.05 4.89
CA LEU A 147 10.85 6.86 4.07
C LEU A 147 9.36 6.68 3.81
N ALA A 148 8.53 6.89 4.83
CA ALA A 148 7.07 6.82 4.73
C ALA A 148 6.55 7.74 3.63
N VAL A 149 6.98 9.01 3.58
CA VAL A 149 6.61 9.97 2.52
C VAL A 149 7.26 9.63 1.18
N GLY A 150 8.48 9.09 1.22
CA GLY A 150 9.23 8.66 0.03
C GLY A 150 8.54 7.52 -0.72
N VAL A 151 7.92 6.56 -0.03
CA VAL A 151 7.25 5.40 -0.66
C VAL A 151 6.16 5.82 -1.66
N PRO A 152 5.11 6.57 -1.28
CA PRO A 152 4.05 6.96 -2.20
C PRO A 152 4.57 7.87 -3.31
N PHE A 153 5.59 8.70 -3.04
CA PHE A 153 6.25 9.47 -4.09
C PHE A 153 6.94 8.57 -5.13
N LEU A 154 7.69 7.57 -4.69
CA LEU A 154 8.36 6.62 -5.58
C LEU A 154 7.35 5.73 -6.33
N LEU A 155 6.26 5.31 -5.69
CA LEU A 155 5.13 4.62 -6.35
C LEU A 155 4.47 5.51 -7.40
N TRP A 156 4.25 6.79 -7.10
CA TRP A 156 3.76 7.75 -8.07
C TRP A 156 4.70 7.87 -9.28
N VAL A 157 6.01 8.01 -9.05
CA VAL A 157 7.02 8.01 -10.11
C VAL A 157 6.95 6.73 -10.94
N LEU A 158 6.76 5.56 -10.31
CA LEU A 158 6.60 4.29 -11.02
C LEU A 158 5.41 4.35 -11.99
N PHE A 159 4.25 4.85 -11.54
CA PHE A 159 3.04 4.88 -12.35
C PHE A 159 2.99 6.05 -13.36
N ALA A 160 3.66 7.17 -13.10
CA ALA A 160 3.58 8.39 -13.91
C ALA A 160 4.27 8.26 -15.30
N TYR A 161 5.39 7.57 -15.37
CA TYR A 161 6.24 7.56 -16.58
C TYR A 161 5.91 6.46 -17.61
N LYS A 162 4.82 5.70 -17.43
CA LYS A 162 4.50 4.59 -18.35
C LYS A 162 3.63 5.03 -19.53
N LYS A 163 4.16 4.86 -20.75
CA LYS A 163 3.40 4.95 -22.02
C LYS A 163 3.24 3.54 -22.65
N PRO A 164 2.10 3.20 -23.27
CA PRO A 164 0.86 4.00 -23.37
C PRO A 164 0.11 4.07 -22.03
N GLY A 165 -0.62 5.16 -21.81
CA GLY A 165 -1.44 5.37 -20.62
C GLY A 165 -2.54 4.32 -20.55
N ARG A 166 -2.52 3.49 -19.50
CA ARG A 166 -3.60 2.54 -19.22
C ARG A 166 -4.43 3.07 -18.08
N PHE A 167 -5.74 2.91 -18.16
CA PHE A 167 -6.65 3.36 -17.12
C PHE A 167 -6.32 2.75 -15.75
N SER A 168 -5.96 1.45 -15.73
CA SER A 168 -5.49 0.76 -14.52
C SER A 168 -4.35 1.48 -13.80
N ILE A 169 -3.34 1.92 -14.58
CA ILE A 169 -2.14 2.56 -14.05
C ILE A 169 -2.41 4.02 -13.70
N PHE A 170 -3.32 4.67 -14.43
CA PHE A 170 -3.80 6.00 -14.07
C PHE A 170 -4.49 6.00 -12.70
N MET A 171 -5.33 5.01 -12.41
CA MET A 171 -5.97 4.88 -11.10
C MET A 171 -4.96 4.56 -9.99
N LEU A 172 -4.00 3.67 -10.22
CA LEU A 172 -2.89 3.44 -9.27
C LEU A 172 -2.05 4.71 -9.04
N ARG A 173 -1.86 5.54 -10.07
CA ARG A 173 -1.18 6.83 -9.94
C ARG A 173 -1.96 7.79 -9.06
N LEU A 174 -3.28 7.91 -9.27
CA LEU A 174 -4.13 8.75 -8.42
C LEU A 174 -4.13 8.25 -6.98
N GLY A 175 -4.23 6.92 -6.77
CA GLY A 175 -4.13 6.32 -5.45
C GLY A 175 -2.78 6.61 -4.76
N SER A 176 -1.68 6.64 -5.52
CA SER A 176 -0.37 7.00 -4.94
C SER A 176 -0.29 8.47 -4.54
N ILE A 177 -1.02 9.37 -5.21
CA ILE A 177 -1.10 10.79 -4.82
C ILE A 177 -1.93 10.93 -3.54
N THR A 178 -3.07 10.26 -3.45
CA THR A 178 -3.88 10.29 -2.23
C THR A 178 -3.14 9.66 -1.06
N LEU A 179 -2.36 8.60 -1.29
CA LEU A 179 -1.50 7.98 -0.29
C LEU A 179 -0.39 8.92 0.15
N PHE A 180 0.22 9.66 -0.78
CA PHE A 180 1.21 10.68 -0.45
C PHE A 180 0.63 11.74 0.49
N LEU A 181 -0.58 12.23 0.21
CA LEU A 181 -1.28 13.19 1.07
C LEU A 181 -1.62 12.59 2.43
N ALA A 182 -2.15 11.36 2.47
CA ALA A 182 -2.49 10.66 3.71
C ALA A 182 -1.26 10.48 4.62
N VAL A 183 -0.15 10.03 4.04
CA VAL A 183 1.11 9.82 4.75
C VAL A 183 1.73 11.15 5.16
N ALA A 184 1.68 12.19 4.34
CA ALA A 184 2.16 13.52 4.69
C ALA A 184 1.38 14.11 5.88
N MET A 185 0.05 13.93 5.90
CA MET A 185 -0.78 14.31 7.05
C MET A 185 -0.45 13.47 8.28
N PHE A 186 -0.20 12.17 8.12
CA PHE A 186 0.20 11.30 9.23
C PHE A 186 1.55 11.71 9.81
N ALA A 187 2.55 11.95 8.97
CA ALA A 187 3.85 12.47 9.38
C ALA A 187 3.72 13.85 10.04
N GLY A 188 2.83 14.71 9.54
CA GLY A 188 2.52 16.03 10.12
C GLY A 188 2.09 15.95 11.60
N LYS A 189 1.36 14.90 12.01
CA LYS A 189 0.98 14.67 13.41
C LYS A 189 2.19 14.44 14.33
N GLN A 190 3.28 13.91 13.80
CA GLN A 190 4.51 13.71 14.57
C GLN A 190 5.24 15.03 14.83
N PHE A 191 5.06 16.03 13.97
CA PHE A 191 5.64 17.37 14.16
C PHE A 191 4.73 18.31 14.96
N VAL A 192 3.41 18.12 14.86
CA VAL A 192 2.40 18.95 15.53
C VAL A 192 1.39 18.04 16.25
N ALA A 193 1.74 17.67 17.49
CA ALA A 193 0.97 16.71 18.27
C ALA A 193 -0.49 17.14 18.52
N SER A 194 -0.78 18.45 18.58
CA SER A 194 -2.13 18.98 18.76
C SER A 194 -3.09 18.65 17.61
N LEU A 195 -2.59 18.21 16.45
CA LEU A 195 -3.43 17.76 15.34
C LEU A 195 -4.05 16.37 15.59
N ASN A 196 -3.56 15.61 16.57
CA ASN A 196 -4.14 14.30 16.91
C ASN A 196 -5.54 14.42 17.55
N ASP A 197 -5.77 15.51 18.28
CA ASP A 197 -7.04 15.73 19.00
C ASP A 197 -8.11 16.36 18.10
N VAL A 198 -7.75 16.76 16.88
CA VAL A 198 -8.69 17.36 15.91
C VAL A 198 -9.39 16.25 15.11
N GLU A 199 -10.62 15.93 15.49
CA GLU A 199 -11.44 14.88 14.87
C GLU A 199 -11.56 15.00 13.34
N ILE A 200 -11.70 16.23 12.83
CA ILE A 200 -11.77 16.52 11.39
C ILE A 200 -10.46 16.14 10.69
N PHE A 201 -9.31 16.39 11.33
CA PHE A 201 -8.01 16.05 10.77
C PHE A 201 -7.84 14.53 10.65
N ASN A 202 -8.26 13.79 11.68
CA ASN A 202 -8.28 12.32 11.66
C ASN A 202 -9.23 11.77 10.60
N THR A 203 -10.43 12.34 10.48
CA THR A 203 -11.41 11.97 9.46
C THR A 203 -10.84 12.13 8.05
N ILE A 204 -10.28 13.30 7.72
CA ILE A 204 -9.68 13.53 6.40
C ILE A 204 -8.53 12.56 6.14
N ASN A 205 -7.67 12.33 7.14
CA ASN A 205 -6.54 11.42 7.03
C ASN A 205 -7.00 9.98 6.68
N ILE A 206 -7.98 9.45 7.42
CA ILE A 206 -8.53 8.10 7.18
C ILE A 206 -9.27 8.03 5.84
N VAL A 207 -10.03 9.05 5.46
CA VAL A 207 -10.70 9.11 4.14
C VAL A 207 -9.68 9.09 3.00
N LEU A 208 -8.53 9.74 3.14
CA LEU A 208 -7.47 9.68 2.11
C LEU A 208 -6.84 8.27 1.98
N TYR A 209 -6.65 7.55 3.10
CA TYR A 209 -6.25 6.14 3.04
C TYR A 209 -7.33 5.27 2.39
N LEU A 210 -8.60 5.48 2.74
CA LEU A 210 -9.71 4.75 2.14
C LEU A 210 -9.77 4.99 0.61
N LEU A 211 -9.69 6.25 0.17
CA LEU A 211 -9.66 6.61 -1.24
C LEU A 211 -8.47 5.97 -1.97
N THR A 212 -7.31 5.89 -1.31
CA THR A 212 -6.15 5.19 -1.87
C THR A 212 -6.48 3.73 -2.18
N TYR A 213 -7.00 3.00 -1.20
CA TYR A 213 -7.33 1.59 -1.37
C TYR A 213 -8.43 1.38 -2.40
N LEU A 214 -9.46 2.23 -2.44
CA LEU A 214 -10.49 2.17 -3.47
C LEU A 214 -9.95 2.43 -4.88
N LEU A 215 -9.06 3.42 -5.04
CA LEU A 215 -8.37 3.68 -6.31
C LEU A 215 -7.47 2.50 -6.72
N PHE A 216 -6.86 1.82 -5.75
CA PHE A 216 -6.08 0.61 -5.99
C PHE A 216 -6.94 -0.58 -6.40
N VAL A 217 -8.13 -0.75 -5.79
CA VAL A 217 -9.13 -1.74 -6.19
C VAL A 217 -9.56 -1.48 -7.64
N VAL A 218 -10.01 -0.28 -7.97
CA VAL A 218 -10.43 0.07 -9.34
C VAL A 218 -9.27 -0.12 -10.31
N GLY A 219 -8.09 0.44 -10.02
CA GLY A 219 -6.93 0.32 -10.88
C GLY A 219 -6.52 -1.13 -11.13
N SER A 220 -6.59 -1.96 -10.10
CA SER A 220 -6.21 -3.38 -10.20
C SER A 220 -7.27 -4.21 -10.89
N ALA A 221 -8.57 -3.96 -10.68
CA ALA A 221 -9.65 -4.64 -11.39
C ALA A 221 -9.52 -4.45 -12.91
N PHE A 222 -9.30 -3.20 -13.37
CA PHE A 222 -9.01 -2.91 -14.78
C PHE A 222 -7.67 -3.51 -15.24
N GLY A 223 -6.71 -3.66 -14.33
CA GLY A 223 -5.42 -4.30 -14.58
C GLY A 223 -5.53 -5.81 -14.85
N VAL A 224 -6.37 -6.50 -14.07
CA VAL A 224 -6.67 -7.94 -14.20
C VAL A 224 -7.48 -8.22 -15.45
N LEU A 225 -8.56 -7.47 -15.69
CA LEU A 225 -9.42 -7.63 -16.86
C LEU A 225 -8.71 -7.27 -18.18
N GLY A 226 -7.56 -6.60 -18.11
CA GLY A 226 -6.78 -6.21 -19.28
C GLY A 226 -7.41 -5.09 -20.12
N PHE A 227 -8.46 -4.45 -19.61
CA PHE A 227 -9.21 -3.42 -20.32
C PHE A 227 -8.45 -2.08 -20.45
N ALA A 228 -8.77 -1.41 -21.56
CA ALA A 228 -8.47 -0.03 -21.95
C ALA A 228 -6.99 0.36 -22.06
N ARG A 229 -6.48 0.23 -23.29
CA ARG A 229 -5.56 1.25 -23.83
C ARG A 229 -6.41 2.52 -24.02
N LYS A 230 -5.98 3.66 -23.45
CA LYS A 230 -6.39 4.96 -24.00
C LYS A 230 -5.76 5.14 -25.37
#